data_AF-A0A540LGA7-F1
#
_entry.id   AF-A0A540LGA7-F1
#
_cell.length_a   1.000
_cell.length_b   1.000
_cell.length_c   1.000
_cell.angle_alpha   90.00
_cell.angle_beta   90.00
_cell.angle_gamma   90.00
#
_symmetry.space_group_name_H-M   'P 1'
#
loop_
_entity.id
_entity.type
_entity.pdbx_description
1 polymer ?
#
loop_
_entity_poly.entity_id
_entity_poly.type
_entity_poly.pdbx_seq_one_letter_code
_entity_poly.pdbx_strand_id
1 'polypeptide(L)'
;ADAPLQLANGDISSIREKLRAHMDGHASSVSSAKWSELSAHYKEQVYASLTKEIGLCVTNGGKDVWASIRNLATCRGEDGISKLSTAMVDFGFALDKYKISRIETGIRDRTRYSVVKTVRDEAAKVLIRMNKR
;
A
#
# COMPACT_ATOMS: atom_id res chain seq x y z
N ALA A 1 -10.22 -10.31 61.14
CA ALA A 1 -11.52 -9.86 60.62
C ALA A 1 -11.23 -9.15 59.32
N ASP A 2 -11.62 -9.73 58.19
CA ASP A 2 -11.39 -9.13 56.88
C ASP A 2 -12.45 -8.04 56.64
N ALA A 3 -11.99 -6.80 56.51
CA ALA A 3 -12.85 -5.68 56.19
C ALA A 3 -13.38 -5.85 54.76
N PRO A 4 -14.69 -5.67 54.51
CA PRO A 4 -15.20 -5.68 53.14
C PRO A 4 -14.63 -4.47 52.40
N LEU A 5 -13.90 -4.71 51.32
CA LEU A 5 -13.51 -3.69 50.36
C LEU A 5 -14.78 -3.12 49.72
N GLN A 6 -15.29 -1.99 50.27
CA GLN A 6 -16.33 -1.20 49.62
C GLN A 6 -15.68 -0.43 48.46
N LEU A 7 -15.66 -1.06 47.28
CA LEU A 7 -15.27 -0.38 46.06
C LEU A 7 -16.42 0.55 45.64
N ALA A 8 -16.19 1.86 45.61
CA ALA A 8 -17.22 2.81 45.23
C ALA A 8 -17.59 2.61 43.75
N ASN A 9 -18.87 2.77 43.40
CA ASN A 9 -19.33 2.62 42.01
C ASN A 9 -18.60 3.57 41.03
N GLY A 10 -18.05 4.69 41.53
CA GLY A 10 -17.20 5.62 40.80
C GLY A 10 -15.79 5.07 40.46
N ASP A 11 -15.23 4.19 41.29
CA ASP A 11 -13.93 3.57 41.00
C ASP A 11 -14.07 2.52 39.89
N ILE A 12 -15.17 1.77 39.89
CA ILE A 12 -15.49 0.78 38.85
C ILE A 12 -15.75 1.46 37.50
N SER A 13 -16.47 2.58 37.48
CA SER A 13 -16.73 3.32 36.24
C SER A 13 -15.45 3.87 35.62
N SER A 14 -14.53 4.41 36.43
CA SER A 14 -13.22 4.91 35.98
C SER A 14 -12.33 3.79 35.44
N ILE A 15 -12.27 2.64 36.11
CA ILE A 15 -11.50 1.48 35.64
C ILE A 15 -12.03 0.99 34.28
N ARG A 16 -13.36 0.90 34.13
CA ARG A 16 -14.00 0.47 32.88
C ARG A 16 -13.71 1.43 31.73
N GLU A 17 -13.76 2.73 31.99
CA GLU A 17 -13.46 3.75 30.98
C GLU A 17 -11.98 3.67 30.52
N LYS A 18 -11.05 3.55 31.48
CA LYS A 18 -9.62 3.37 31.17
C LYS A 18 -9.38 2.10 30.37
N LEU A 19 -10.01 0.99 30.74
CA LEU A 19 -9.88 -0.27 30.00
C LEU A 19 -10.38 -0.11 28.56
N ARG A 20 -11.54 0.51 28.36
CA ARG A 20 -12.08 0.78 27.02
C ARG A 20 -11.12 1.64 26.19
N ALA A 21 -10.64 2.75 26.76
CA ALA A 21 -9.69 3.63 26.07
C ALA A 21 -8.40 2.90 25.69
N HIS A 22 -7.87 2.05 26.57
CA HIS A 22 -6.70 1.22 26.27
C HIS A 22 -6.97 0.20 25.16
N MET A 23 -8.12 -0.48 25.19
CA MET A 23 -8.51 -1.43 24.15
C MET A 23 -8.68 -0.73 22.79
N ASP A 24 -9.33 0.42 22.75
CA ASP A 24 -9.54 1.20 21.53
C ASP A 24 -8.21 1.74 20.98
N GLY A 25 -7.32 2.21 21.86
CA GLY A 25 -5.97 2.64 21.50
C GLY A 25 -5.13 1.47 20.93
N HIS A 26 -5.18 0.31 21.56
CA HIS A 26 -4.49 -0.88 21.08
C HIS A 26 -5.04 -1.35 19.72
N ALA A 27 -6.37 -1.44 19.59
CA ALA A 27 -7.04 -1.79 18.34
C ALA A 27 -6.66 -0.83 17.20
N SER A 28 -6.59 0.47 17.49
CA SER A 28 -6.16 1.50 16.52
C SER A 28 -4.71 1.32 16.09
N SER A 29 -3.81 1.03 17.04
CA SER A 29 -2.39 0.77 16.76
C SER A 29 -2.21 -0.45 15.87
N VAL A 30 -2.83 -1.57 16.23
CA VAL A 30 -2.78 -2.82 15.45
C VAL A 30 -3.34 -2.61 14.05
N SER A 31 -4.49 -1.94 13.94
CA SER A 31 -5.13 -1.61 12.66
C SER A 31 -4.22 -0.76 11.76
N SER A 32 -3.58 0.26 12.32
CA SER A 32 -2.67 1.15 11.56
C SER A 32 -1.40 0.42 11.09
N ALA A 33 -0.86 -0.47 11.93
CA ALA A 33 0.27 -1.31 11.58
C ALA A 33 -0.08 -2.25 10.43
N LYS A 34 -1.21 -2.97 10.54
CA LYS A 34 -1.66 -3.90 9.49
C LYS A 34 -2.02 -3.18 8.19
N TRP A 35 -2.62 -1.99 8.28
CA TRP A 35 -2.86 -1.12 7.12
C TRP A 35 -1.57 -0.79 6.38
N SER A 36 -0.54 -0.39 7.13
CA SER A 36 0.75 0.01 6.58
C SER A 36 1.46 -1.18 5.92
N GLU A 37 1.43 -2.35 6.56
CA GLU A 37 2.00 -3.60 6.05
C GLU A 37 1.38 -4.00 4.70
N LEU A 38 0.04 -4.13 4.65
CA LEU A 38 -0.68 -4.50 3.43
C LEU A 38 -0.48 -3.45 2.33
N SER A 39 -0.54 -2.16 2.67
CA SER A 39 -0.32 -1.10 1.68
C SER A 39 1.09 -1.19 1.07
N ALA A 40 2.12 -1.44 1.90
CA ALA A 40 3.48 -1.61 1.43
C ALA A 40 3.63 -2.86 0.54
N HIS A 41 3.09 -4.00 0.97
CA HIS A 41 3.12 -5.24 0.23
C HIS A 41 2.55 -5.10 -1.19
N TYR A 42 1.34 -4.56 -1.33
CA TYR A 42 0.70 -4.43 -2.64
C TYR A 42 1.36 -3.37 -3.52
N LYS A 43 1.86 -2.27 -2.95
CA LYS A 43 2.68 -1.30 -3.69
C LYS A 43 3.95 -1.94 -4.24
N GLU A 44 4.61 -2.78 -3.45
CA GLU A 44 5.82 -3.47 -3.90
C GLU A 44 5.51 -4.50 -4.98
N GLN A 45 4.41 -5.25 -4.84
CA GLN A 45 3.97 -6.20 -5.84
C GLN A 45 3.69 -5.52 -7.19
N VAL A 46 2.97 -4.39 -7.18
CA VAL A 46 2.72 -3.58 -8.39
C VAL A 46 4.04 -3.11 -9.00
N TYR A 47 4.94 -2.56 -8.19
CA TYR A 47 6.26 -2.12 -8.65
C TYR A 47 7.05 -3.26 -9.32
N ALA A 48 7.20 -4.39 -8.64
CA ALA A 48 7.95 -5.54 -9.14
C ALA A 48 7.37 -6.10 -10.45
N SER A 49 6.03 -6.19 -10.53
CA SER A 49 5.35 -6.67 -11.74
C SER A 49 5.58 -5.74 -12.94
N LEU A 50 5.68 -4.43 -12.69
CA LEU A 50 5.86 -3.42 -13.74
C LEU A 50 7.32 -3.33 -14.19
N THR A 51 8.28 -3.30 -13.28
CA THR A 51 9.69 -3.04 -13.62
C THR A 51 10.23 -4.04 -14.63
N LYS A 52 9.93 -5.33 -14.48
CA LYS A 52 10.40 -6.35 -15.43
C LYS A 52 9.82 -6.13 -16.83
N GLU A 53 8.51 -5.95 -16.92
CA GLU A 53 7.82 -5.84 -18.21
C GLU A 53 8.10 -4.53 -18.93
N ILE A 54 8.16 -3.41 -18.19
CA ILE A 54 8.57 -2.11 -18.77
C ILE A 54 9.98 -2.19 -19.33
N GLY A 55 10.92 -2.84 -18.62
CA GLY A 55 12.28 -3.03 -19.10
C GLY A 55 12.33 -3.77 -20.43
N LEU A 56 11.50 -4.80 -20.61
CA LEU A 56 11.35 -5.53 -21.87
C LEU A 56 10.74 -4.64 -22.97
N CYS A 57 9.67 -3.88 -22.68
CA CYS A 57 9.09 -2.95 -23.66
C CYS A 57 10.13 -1.93 -24.16
N VAL A 58 10.90 -1.33 -23.25
CA VAL A 58 11.92 -0.34 -23.59
C VAL A 58 13.07 -0.97 -24.39
N THR A 59 13.50 -2.18 -24.02
CA THR A 59 14.59 -2.88 -24.69
C THR A 59 14.22 -3.34 -26.10
N ASN A 60 13.00 -3.87 -26.27
CA ASN A 60 12.53 -4.36 -27.57
C ASN A 60 12.28 -3.21 -28.55
N GLY A 61 11.93 -2.02 -28.04
CA GLY A 61 11.56 -0.90 -28.88
C GLY A 61 10.27 -1.16 -29.66
N GLY A 62 9.92 -0.26 -30.57
CA GLY A 62 8.70 -0.34 -31.36
C GLY A 62 7.91 0.96 -31.38
N LYS A 63 7.07 1.12 -32.41
CA LYS A 63 6.26 2.33 -32.62
C LYS A 63 5.20 2.52 -31.54
N ASP A 64 4.79 1.45 -30.87
CA ASP A 64 3.71 1.37 -29.89
C ASP A 64 4.18 1.24 -28.43
N VAL A 65 5.50 1.22 -28.16
CA VAL A 65 6.06 1.01 -26.81
C VAL A 65 5.42 1.88 -25.74
N TRP A 66 5.22 3.17 -26.02
CA TRP A 66 4.61 4.09 -25.05
C TRP A 66 3.13 3.79 -24.79
N ALA A 67 2.40 3.32 -25.80
CA ALA A 67 1.02 2.89 -25.63
C ALA A 67 0.97 1.60 -24.78
N SER A 68 1.84 0.64 -25.06
CA SER A 68 1.96 -0.61 -24.30
C SER A 68 2.33 -0.37 -22.84
N ILE A 69 3.29 0.52 -22.56
CA ILE A 69 3.67 0.89 -21.19
C ILE A 69 2.50 1.55 -20.45
N ARG A 70 1.75 2.46 -21.10
CA ARG A 70 0.58 3.10 -20.47
C ARG A 70 -0.50 2.07 -20.13
N ASN A 71 -0.85 1.19 -21.07
CA ASN A 71 -1.86 0.16 -20.84
C ASN A 71 -1.43 -0.78 -19.71
N LEU A 72 -0.18 -1.24 -19.72
CA LEU A 72 0.38 -2.08 -18.66
C LEU A 72 0.31 -1.37 -17.29
N ALA A 73 0.74 -0.12 -17.22
CA ALA A 73 0.72 0.68 -16.00
C ALA A 73 -0.71 0.84 -15.44
N THR A 74 -1.69 1.15 -16.31
CA THR A 74 -3.10 1.26 -15.92
C THR A 74 -3.62 -0.07 -15.38
N CYS A 75 -3.48 -1.16 -16.14
CA CYS A 75 -3.99 -2.47 -15.74
C CYS A 75 -3.38 -2.96 -14.43
N ARG A 76 -2.05 -2.86 -14.25
CA ARG A 76 -1.37 -3.27 -13.01
C ARG A 76 -1.75 -2.38 -11.83
N GLY A 77 -1.98 -1.08 -12.08
CA GLY A 77 -2.47 -0.16 -11.07
C GLY A 77 -3.88 -0.50 -10.58
N GLU A 78 -4.82 -0.73 -11.50
CA GLU A 78 -6.22 -1.08 -11.20
C GLU A 78 -6.34 -2.45 -10.50
N ASP A 79 -5.57 -3.44 -10.95
CA ASP A 79 -5.46 -4.75 -10.30
C ASP A 79 -4.91 -4.62 -8.87
N GLY A 80 -3.86 -3.82 -8.67
CA GLY A 80 -3.29 -3.56 -7.35
C GLY A 80 -4.26 -2.85 -6.40
N ILE A 81 -5.02 -1.87 -6.90
CA ILE A 81 -6.08 -1.18 -6.13
C ILE A 81 -7.16 -2.18 -5.71
N SER A 82 -7.64 -2.99 -6.65
CA SER A 82 -8.70 -3.98 -6.41
C SER A 82 -8.27 -5.00 -5.36
N LYS A 83 -7.07 -5.58 -5.51
CA LYS A 83 -6.53 -6.58 -4.58
C LYS A 83 -6.31 -6.01 -3.18
N LEU A 84 -5.76 -4.80 -3.06
CA LEU A 84 -5.57 -4.15 -1.77
C LEU A 84 -6.93 -3.83 -1.10
N SER A 85 -7.91 -3.35 -1.88
CA SER A 85 -9.27 -3.09 -1.38
C SER A 85 -9.92 -4.37 -0.85
N THR A 86 -9.88 -5.47 -1.62
CA THR A 86 -10.38 -6.78 -1.19
C THR A 86 -9.70 -7.25 0.08
N ALA A 87 -8.36 -7.23 0.13
CA ALA A 87 -7.64 -7.61 1.33
C ALA A 87 -8.06 -6.78 2.56
N MET A 88 -8.26 -5.47 2.40
CA MET A 88 -8.72 -4.63 3.50
C MET A 88 -10.11 -5.02 4.00
N VAL A 89 -11.04 -5.33 3.11
CA VAL A 89 -12.37 -5.82 3.50
C VAL A 89 -12.25 -7.16 4.22
N ASP A 90 -11.44 -8.09 3.72
CA ASP A 90 -11.24 -9.42 4.31
C ASP A 90 -10.65 -9.35 5.73
N PHE A 91 -9.79 -8.37 6.00
CA PHE A 91 -9.26 -8.08 7.34
C PHE A 91 -10.22 -7.27 8.24
N GLY A 92 -11.45 -7.00 7.78
CA GLY A 92 -12.48 -6.31 8.55
C GLY A 92 -12.33 -4.79 8.62
N PHE A 93 -11.53 -4.18 7.72
CA PHE A 93 -11.40 -2.73 7.69
C PHE A 93 -12.64 -2.08 7.06
N ALA A 94 -13.23 -1.12 7.79
CA ALA A 94 -14.21 -0.22 7.21
C ALA A 94 -13.52 0.73 6.20
N LEU A 95 -13.81 0.54 4.92
CA LEU A 95 -13.32 1.38 3.82
C LEU A 95 -14.27 2.55 3.58
N ASP A 96 -13.96 3.69 4.20
CA ASP A 96 -14.60 4.96 3.86
C ASP A 96 -14.00 5.58 2.59
N LYS A 97 -14.65 6.63 2.08
CA LYS A 97 -14.21 7.34 0.86
C LYS A 97 -12.78 7.87 0.95
N TYR A 98 -12.34 8.31 2.13
CA TYR A 98 -11.00 8.83 2.35
C TYR A 98 -9.95 7.72 2.26
N LYS A 99 -10.21 6.57 2.89
CA LYS A 99 -9.33 5.39 2.83
C LYS A 99 -9.22 4.82 1.42
N ILE A 100 -10.33 4.75 0.68
CA ILE A 100 -10.34 4.33 -0.73
C ILE A 100 -9.46 5.28 -1.56
N SER A 101 -9.68 6.59 -1.46
CA SER A 101 -8.88 7.59 -2.17
C SER A 101 -7.38 7.51 -1.83
N ARG A 102 -7.04 7.22 -0.56
CA ARG A 102 -5.66 7.01 -0.11
C ARG A 102 -5.03 5.76 -0.74
N ILE A 103 -5.78 4.67 -0.85
CA ILE A 103 -5.34 3.44 -1.55
C ILE A 103 -5.07 3.76 -3.02
N GLU A 104 -6.04 4.36 -3.71
CA GLU A 104 -5.96 4.68 -5.14
C GLU A 104 -4.74 5.57 -5.45
N THR A 105 -4.60 6.66 -4.70
CA THR A 105 -3.46 7.59 -4.86
C THR A 105 -2.15 6.87 -4.62
N GLY A 106 -2.05 6.09 -3.53
CA GLY A 106 -0.81 5.40 -3.16
C GLY A 106 -0.36 4.37 -4.19
N ILE A 107 -1.27 3.60 -4.79
CA ILE A 107 -0.94 2.64 -5.84
C ILE A 107 -0.60 3.38 -7.14
N ARG A 108 -1.39 4.39 -7.53
CA ARG A 108 -1.15 5.16 -8.76
C ARG A 108 0.20 5.87 -8.75
N ASP A 109 0.61 6.41 -7.61
CA ASP A 109 1.93 7.03 -7.46
C ASP A 109 3.06 6.02 -7.56
N ARG A 110 2.87 4.82 -6.99
CA ARG A 110 3.85 3.72 -7.11
C ARG A 110 4.00 3.25 -8.56
N THR A 111 2.89 3.15 -9.29
CA THR A 111 2.87 2.84 -10.73
C THR A 111 3.60 3.92 -11.55
N ARG A 112 3.34 5.21 -11.30
CA ARG A 112 4.05 6.30 -12.00
C ARG A 112 5.55 6.26 -11.72
N TYR A 113 5.91 6.06 -10.45
CA TYR A 113 7.30 5.94 -10.04
C TYR A 113 8.00 4.75 -10.73
N SER A 114 7.37 3.57 -10.79
CA SER A 114 7.97 2.40 -11.45
C SER A 114 8.24 2.65 -12.94
N VAL A 115 7.32 3.31 -13.64
CA VAL A 115 7.50 3.69 -15.05
C VAL A 115 8.70 4.62 -15.22
N VAL A 116 8.71 5.74 -14.50
CA VAL A 116 9.78 6.74 -14.65
C VAL A 116 11.14 6.16 -14.28
N LYS A 117 11.22 5.44 -13.16
CA LYS A 117 12.47 4.84 -12.70
C LYS A 117 13.00 3.81 -13.70
N THR A 118 12.16 2.86 -14.11
CA THR A 118 12.59 1.77 -15.00
C THR A 118 13.03 2.32 -16.36
N VAL A 119 12.28 3.26 -16.94
CA VAL A 119 12.65 3.90 -18.21
C VAL A 119 14.00 4.63 -18.11
N ARG A 120 14.24 5.36 -17.02
CA ARG A 120 15.54 6.04 -16.78
C ARG A 120 16.68 5.05 -16.62
N ASP A 121 16.47 3.98 -15.86
CA ASP A 121 17.47 2.93 -15.64
C ASP A 121 17.85 2.24 -16.97
N GLU A 122 16.86 1.94 -17.83
CA GLU A 122 17.12 1.38 -19.16
C GLU A 122 17.82 2.37 -20.10
N ALA A 123 17.42 3.65 -20.08
CA ALA A 123 18.10 4.69 -20.87
C ALA A 123 19.58 4.84 -20.48
N ALA A 124 19.88 4.80 -19.17
CA ALA A 124 21.26 4.84 -18.67
C ALA A 124 22.08 3.63 -19.16
N LYS A 125 21.49 2.43 -19.19
CA LYS A 125 22.15 1.23 -19.73
C LYS A 125 22.47 1.38 -21.21
N VAL A 126 21.59 1.99 -22.01
CA VAL A 126 21.85 2.26 -23.43
C VAL A 126 23.04 3.19 -23.61
N LEU A 127 23.12 4.29 -22.85
CA LEU A 127 24.24 5.23 -22.90
C LEU A 127 25.59 4.54 -22.62
N ILE A 128 25.63 3.67 -21.61
CA ILE A 128 26.84 2.90 -21.29
C ILE A 128 27.22 1.97 -22.45
N ARG A 129 26.25 1.30 -23.08
CA ARG A 129 26.51 0.43 -24.24
C ARG A 129 27.04 1.22 -25.45
N MET A 130 26.55 2.45 -25.65
CA MET A 130 27.02 3.32 -26.73
C MET A 130 28.46 3.76 -26.51
N ASN A 131 28.88 4.03 -25.27
CA ASN A 131 30.25 4.47 -24.97
C ASN A 131 31.29 3.33 -24.97
N LYS A 132 30.85 2.07 -25.06
CA LYS A 132 31.73 0.88 -25.17
C LYS A 132 31.96 0.44 -26.62
N ARG A 133 31.37 1.13 -27.59
CA ARG A 133 31.52 0.89 -29.03
C ARG A 133 32.41 1.98 -29.61
#